data_AF-A0A2V8MCA0-F1
#
_entry.id   AF-A0A2V8MCA0-F1
#
_cell.length_a   1.000
_cell.length_b   1.000
_cell.length_c   1.000
_cell.angle_alpha   90.00
_cell.angle_beta   90.00
_cell.angle_gamma   90.00
#
_symmetry.space_group_name_H-M   'P 1'
#
loop_
_entity.id
_entity.type
_entity.pdbx_description
1 polymer ?
#
loop_
_entity_poly.entity_id
_entity_poly.type
_entity_poly.pdbx_seq_one_letter_code
_entity_poly.pdbx_strand_id
1 'polypeptide(L)'
;MHARTVELLDLVDKELSRRILERDLWCKGYVMHFIRDGERTEVRPGLDYTTVDSRYNCIFAHNQSETETFVRDYTRSRFGKTIEYNTTFQDLTLEADGVTARITHADRSDEEELVRCRYLIAADGINSRVRRGLGMSVKGKDYTGSFFQNLDIHLNGFRDWTNYFHYCVGTDHFLMVAPLLTFGCC
;
A
#
# COMPACT_ATOMS: atom_id res chain seq x y z
N MET A 1 3.62 4.87 4.32
CA MET A 1 3.35 5.78 3.19
C MET A 1 4.46 6.81 3.09
N HIS A 2 4.99 7.06 1.89
CA HIS A 2 6.09 8.00 1.66
C HIS A 2 5.56 9.44 1.44
N ALA A 3 6.38 10.44 1.78
CA ALA A 3 6.10 11.87 1.58
C ALA A 3 5.48 12.18 0.21
N ARG A 4 6.09 11.65 -0.85
CA ARG A 4 5.63 11.84 -2.24
C ARG A 4 4.19 11.40 -2.48
N THR A 5 3.73 10.34 -1.81
CA THR A 5 2.34 9.89 -1.94
C THR A 5 1.39 10.93 -1.35
N VAL A 6 1.74 11.52 -0.20
CA VAL A 6 0.94 12.56 0.44
C VAL A 6 0.91 13.83 -0.42
N GLU A 7 2.03 14.21 -1.03
CA GLU A 7 2.09 15.32 -2.00
C GLU A 7 1.16 15.10 -3.20
N LEU A 8 1.11 13.88 -3.74
CA LEU A 8 0.21 13.54 -4.84
C LEU A 8 -1.26 13.64 -4.42
N LEU A 9 -1.60 13.22 -3.20
CA LEU A 9 -2.94 13.38 -2.65
C LEU A 9 -3.30 14.85 -2.48
N ASP A 10 -2.36 15.66 -2.00
CA ASP A 10 -2.46 17.13 -1.87
C ASP A 10 -2.78 17.81 -3.21
N LEU A 11 -2.22 17.30 -4.31
CA LEU A 11 -2.48 17.79 -5.66
C LEU A 11 -3.87 17.41 -6.19
N VAL A 12 -4.41 16.26 -5.77
CA VAL A 12 -5.78 15.85 -6.13
C VAL A 12 -6.79 16.65 -5.34
N ASP A 13 -6.67 16.63 -4.01
CA ASP A 13 -7.50 17.38 -3.07
C ASP A 13 -6.84 17.40 -1.69
N LYS A 14 -6.69 18.59 -1.09
CA LYS A 14 -6.10 18.76 0.25
C LYS A 14 -6.90 18.03 1.34
N GLU A 15 -8.18 17.74 1.12
CA GLU A 15 -8.96 16.94 2.06
C GLU A 15 -8.45 15.50 2.15
N LEU A 16 -7.87 14.96 1.06
CA LEU A 16 -7.32 13.61 1.03
C LEU A 16 -6.10 13.47 1.92
N SER A 17 -5.12 14.35 1.73
CA SER A 17 -3.90 14.37 2.53
C SER A 17 -4.23 14.69 4.00
N ARG A 18 -5.09 15.68 4.27
CA ARG A 18 -5.46 16.10 5.63
C ARG A 18 -6.02 14.93 6.44
N ARG A 19 -6.97 14.18 5.91
CA ARG A 19 -7.62 13.06 6.63
C ARG A 19 -6.70 11.86 6.84
N ILE A 20 -5.81 11.58 5.88
CA ILE A 20 -4.79 10.53 6.06
C ILE A 20 -3.85 10.93 7.20
N LEU A 21 -3.35 12.18 7.17
CA LEU A 21 -2.40 12.69 8.16
C LEU A 21 -2.98 12.85 9.58
N GLU A 22 -4.31 13.00 9.73
CA GLU A 22 -4.98 13.07 11.03
C GLU A 22 -4.81 11.79 11.87
N ARG A 23 -4.59 10.66 11.21
CA ARG A 23 -4.56 9.33 11.85
C ARG A 23 -3.19 8.66 11.80
N ASP A 24 -2.17 9.41 11.42
CA ASP A 24 -0.86 8.84 11.14
C ASP A 24 0.12 8.96 12.31
N LEU A 25 1.00 7.96 12.44
CA LEU A 25 2.21 8.09 13.22
C LEU A 25 3.30 8.68 12.34
N TRP A 26 3.71 9.90 12.67
CA TRP A 26 4.75 10.63 11.97
C TRP A 26 6.11 10.06 12.36
N CYS A 27 6.59 9.07 11.60
CA CYS A 27 7.89 8.49 11.86
C CYS A 27 8.97 9.35 11.22
N LYS A 28 9.93 9.77 12.02
CA LYS A 28 10.97 10.72 11.60
C LYS A 28 12.05 10.08 10.72
N GLY A 29 12.09 8.76 10.66
CA GLY A 29 13.14 8.06 9.94
C GLY A 29 13.32 6.62 10.40
N TYR A 30 14.54 6.14 10.19
CA TYR A 30 14.95 4.80 10.58
C TYR A 30 16.04 4.84 11.63
N VAL A 31 15.93 3.95 12.62
CA VAL A 31 17.09 3.53 13.41
C VAL A 31 17.64 2.26 12.77
N MET A 32 18.94 2.25 12.50
CA MET A 32 19.63 1.05 12.03
C MET A 32 20.31 0.38 13.21
N HIS A 33 19.95 -0.88 13.46
CA HIS A 33 20.56 -1.76 14.44
C HIS A 33 21.38 -2.81 13.69
N PHE A 34 22.67 -2.88 13.98
CA PHE A 34 23.55 -3.91 13.45
C PHE A 34 23.86 -4.91 14.55
N ILE A 35 23.58 -6.18 14.29
CA ILE A 35 23.78 -7.28 15.24
C ILE A 35 24.89 -8.18 14.70
N ARG A 36 25.94 -8.37 15.49
CA ARG A 36 27.05 -9.27 15.18
C ARG A 36 27.55 -9.90 16.46
N ASP A 37 27.71 -11.23 16.46
CA ASP A 37 28.25 -12.00 17.59
C ASP A 37 27.52 -11.73 18.92
N GLY A 38 26.20 -11.46 18.85
CA GLY A 38 25.35 -11.12 20.02
C GLY A 38 25.46 -9.67 20.48
N GLU A 39 26.37 -8.88 19.92
CA GLU A 39 26.50 -7.45 20.20
C GLU A 39 25.63 -6.62 19.26
N ARG A 40 24.93 -5.63 19.83
CA ARG A 40 24.10 -4.66 19.10
C ARG A 40 24.82 -3.33 19.06
N THR A 41 25.03 -2.80 17.86
CA THR A 41 25.39 -1.40 17.62
C THR A 41 24.24 -0.69 16.91
N GLU A 42 24.16 0.63 17.08
CA GLU A 42 23.06 1.40 16.51
C GLU A 42 23.51 2.73 15.94
N VAL A 43 22.84 3.13 14.86
CA VAL A 43 22.99 4.46 14.26
C VAL A 43 21.66 5.18 14.40
N ARG A 44 21.69 6.32 15.10
CA ARG A 44 20.51 7.10 15.51
C ARG A 44 20.69 8.58 15.18
N PRO A 45 19.92 9.12 14.21
CA PRO A 45 19.15 8.41 13.20
C PRO A 45 20.06 7.70 12.19
N GLY A 46 19.67 6.51 11.73
CA GLY A 46 20.33 5.86 10.59
C GLY A 46 19.91 6.47 9.26
N LEU A 47 18.63 6.85 9.17
CA LEU A 47 18.08 7.74 8.14
C LEU A 47 17.20 8.76 8.83
N ASP A 48 17.41 10.04 8.53
CA ASP A 48 16.66 11.15 9.09
C ASP A 48 15.86 11.88 8.01
N TYR A 49 14.56 11.60 7.95
CA TYR A 49 13.69 12.27 6.99
C TYR A 49 13.47 13.74 7.32
N THR A 50 13.69 14.18 8.57
CA THR A 50 13.44 15.58 8.96
C THR A 50 14.39 16.56 8.26
N THR A 51 15.51 16.04 7.73
CA THR A 51 16.50 16.79 6.94
C THR A 51 16.15 16.95 5.46
N VAL A 52 15.12 16.23 4.98
CA VAL A 52 14.67 16.30 3.59
C VAL A 52 13.84 17.55 3.37
N ASP A 53 14.10 18.24 2.25
CA ASP A 53 13.31 19.40 1.80
C ASP A 53 11.95 18.95 1.23
N SER A 54 11.05 18.56 2.13
CA SER A 54 9.65 18.27 1.83
C SER A 54 8.75 18.77 2.96
N ARG A 55 7.53 19.18 2.61
CA ARG A 55 6.49 19.51 3.61
C ARG A 55 6.15 18.31 4.50
N TYR A 56 6.30 17.10 3.97
CA TYR A 56 6.01 15.85 4.66
C TYR A 56 7.32 15.10 4.91
N ASN A 57 8.24 15.70 5.66
CA ASN A 57 9.59 15.21 5.94
C ASN A 57 9.62 14.02 6.93
N CYS A 58 8.78 13.03 6.69
CA CYS A 58 8.57 11.84 7.51
C CYS A 58 8.11 10.65 6.66
N ILE A 59 8.12 9.47 7.27
CA ILE A 59 7.46 8.27 6.77
C ILE A 59 6.27 7.95 7.67
N PHE A 60 5.13 7.65 7.05
CA PHE A 60 3.91 7.37 7.80
C PHE A 60 3.72 5.86 7.93
N ALA A 61 3.53 5.38 9.16
CA ALA A 61 3.07 4.01 9.38
C ALA A 61 1.54 4.02 9.38
N HIS A 62 0.95 3.47 8.31
CA HIS A 62 -0.49 3.57 8.05
C HIS A 62 -1.07 2.23 7.65
N ASN A 63 -2.27 1.92 8.13
CA ASN A 63 -2.98 0.69 7.75
C ASN A 63 -3.59 0.85 6.36
N GLN A 64 -3.22 -0.03 5.42
CA GLN A 64 -3.70 0.02 4.04
C GLN A 64 -5.25 0.00 3.96
N SER A 65 -5.91 -0.81 4.79
CA SER A 65 -7.37 -0.91 4.82
C SER A 65 -8.05 0.42 5.15
N GLU A 66 -7.42 1.23 6.02
CA GLU A 66 -7.92 2.56 6.35
C GLU A 66 -7.73 3.54 5.18
N THR A 67 -6.59 3.52 4.50
CA THR A 67 -6.40 4.33 3.28
C THR A 67 -7.46 3.98 2.24
N GLU A 68 -7.69 2.70 1.98
CA GLU A 68 -8.66 2.26 0.98
C GLU A 68 -10.09 2.66 1.35
N THR A 69 -10.45 2.53 2.63
CA THR A 69 -11.76 2.98 3.14
C THR A 69 -11.92 4.46 2.93
N PHE A 70 -10.90 5.25 3.28
CA PHE A 70 -10.94 6.69 3.14
C PHE A 70 -11.07 7.13 1.67
N VAL A 71 -10.27 6.57 0.77
CA VAL A 71 -10.34 6.88 -0.68
C VAL A 71 -11.72 6.50 -1.25
N ARG A 72 -12.31 5.39 -0.79
CA ARG A 72 -13.64 4.93 -1.20
C ARG A 72 -14.74 5.90 -0.74
N ASP A 73 -14.70 6.32 0.52
CA ASP A 73 -15.67 7.27 1.09
C ASP A 73 -15.55 8.66 0.44
N TYR A 74 -14.31 9.12 0.21
CA TYR A 74 -14.05 10.33 -0.55
C TYR A 74 -14.63 10.24 -1.96
N THR A 75 -14.36 9.13 -2.68
CA THR A 75 -14.87 8.92 -4.05
C THR A 75 -16.40 8.96 -4.08
N ARG A 76 -17.05 8.29 -3.12
CA ARG A 76 -18.51 8.27 -2.99
C ARG A 76 -19.08 9.65 -2.71
N SER A 77 -18.56 10.35 -1.72
CA SER A 77 -19.05 11.68 -1.32
C SER A 77 -18.80 12.74 -2.38
N ARG A 78 -17.64 12.71 -3.06
CA ARG A 78 -17.23 13.74 -4.00
C ARG A 78 -17.82 13.55 -5.40
N PHE A 79 -17.93 12.30 -5.86
CA PHE A 79 -18.30 11.96 -7.23
C PHE A 79 -19.58 11.12 -7.35
N GLY A 80 -20.18 10.71 -6.23
CA GLY A 80 -21.36 9.84 -6.24
C GLY A 80 -21.08 8.44 -6.80
N LYS A 81 -19.81 8.01 -6.82
CA LYS A 81 -19.39 6.71 -7.37
C LYS A 81 -19.06 5.72 -6.26
N THR A 82 -19.53 4.49 -6.42
CA THR A 82 -19.27 3.39 -5.49
C THR A 82 -18.55 2.25 -6.20
N ILE A 83 -17.88 1.41 -5.42
CA ILE A 83 -17.27 0.18 -5.92
C ILE A 83 -18.35 -0.88 -6.07
N GLU A 84 -18.34 -1.57 -7.19
CA GLU A 84 -19.14 -2.77 -7.41
C GLU A 84 -18.32 -3.98 -6.95
N TYR A 85 -18.69 -4.53 -5.80
CA TYR A 85 -18.05 -5.70 -5.23
C TYR A 85 -18.65 -6.98 -5.77
N ASN A 86 -17.95 -8.11 -5.55
CA ASN A 86 -18.37 -9.43 -6.02
C ASN A 86 -18.48 -9.56 -7.54
N THR A 87 -17.79 -8.67 -8.25
CA THR A 87 -17.72 -8.63 -9.71
C THR A 87 -16.30 -8.99 -10.15
N THR A 88 -16.17 -10.00 -10.99
CA THR A 88 -14.87 -10.52 -11.44
C THR A 88 -14.71 -10.33 -12.93
N PHE A 89 -13.61 -9.69 -13.32
CA PHE A 89 -13.19 -9.60 -14.72
C PHE A 89 -12.74 -10.97 -15.26
N GLN A 90 -13.25 -11.35 -16.43
CA GLN A 90 -12.90 -12.59 -17.11
C GLN A 90 -11.94 -12.33 -18.26
N ASP A 91 -12.36 -11.56 -19.26
CA ASP A 91 -11.53 -11.15 -20.40
C ASP A 91 -12.04 -9.86 -21.07
N LEU A 92 -11.36 -9.47 -22.14
CA LEU A 92 -11.73 -8.30 -22.93
C LEU A 92 -11.50 -8.56 -24.41
N THR A 93 -12.27 -7.85 -25.23
CA THR A 93 -12.06 -7.71 -26.67
C THR A 93 -11.82 -6.24 -26.99
N LEU A 94 -10.76 -5.96 -27.74
CA LEU A 94 -10.50 -4.63 -28.27
C LEU A 94 -11.40 -4.39 -29.49
N GLU A 95 -12.06 -3.25 -29.51
CA GLU A 95 -12.93 -2.80 -30.58
C GLU A 95 -12.32 -1.58 -31.28
N ALA A 96 -12.91 -1.16 -32.41
CA ALA A 96 -12.41 0.00 -33.15
C ALA A 96 -12.49 1.33 -32.35
N ASP A 97 -13.44 1.45 -31.43
CA ASP A 97 -13.73 2.67 -30.65
C ASP A 97 -13.70 2.45 -29.12
N GLY A 98 -13.20 1.31 -28.66
CA GLY A 98 -13.16 1.00 -27.24
C GLY A 98 -12.82 -0.44 -26.90
N VAL A 99 -13.40 -0.92 -25.81
CA VAL A 99 -13.19 -2.25 -25.24
C VAL A 99 -14.53 -2.82 -24.79
N THR A 100 -14.78 -4.07 -25.15
CA THR A 100 -15.84 -4.88 -24.54
C THR A 100 -15.21 -5.73 -23.45
N ALA A 101 -15.54 -5.46 -22.19
CA ALA A 101 -15.08 -6.25 -21.05
C ALA A 101 -16.14 -7.27 -20.65
N ARG A 102 -15.71 -8.48 -20.31
CA ARG A 102 -16.59 -9.54 -19.80
C ARG A 102 -16.38 -9.73 -18.31
N ILE A 103 -17.48 -9.69 -17.57
CA ILE A 103 -17.49 -9.81 -16.11
C ILE A 103 -18.51 -10.87 -15.67
N THR A 104 -18.30 -11.42 -14.48
CA THR A 104 -19.25 -12.30 -13.80
C THR A 104 -19.52 -11.80 -12.40
N HIS A 105 -20.74 -12.03 -11.91
CA HIS A 105 -21.14 -11.66 -10.55
C HIS A 105 -21.16 -12.91 -9.65
N ALA A 106 -20.74 -12.78 -8.38
CA ALA A 106 -20.68 -13.92 -7.48
C ALA A 106 -22.07 -14.50 -7.13
N ASP A 107 -23.12 -13.68 -7.19
CA ASP A 107 -24.51 -14.08 -6.95
C ASP A 107 -25.19 -14.70 -8.18
N ARG A 108 -24.59 -14.52 -9.37
CA ARG A 108 -25.07 -15.02 -10.66
C ARG A 108 -23.89 -15.56 -11.48
N SER A 109 -23.19 -16.57 -10.95
CA SER A 109 -21.98 -17.11 -11.57
C SER A 109 -22.18 -17.62 -13.00
N ASP A 110 -23.41 -18.01 -13.33
CA ASP A 110 -23.77 -18.64 -14.59
C ASP A 110 -24.14 -17.61 -15.67
N GLU A 111 -24.19 -16.31 -15.29
CA GLU A 111 -24.51 -15.21 -16.18
C GLU A 111 -23.28 -14.29 -16.35
N GLU A 112 -22.79 -14.22 -17.59
CA GLU A 112 -21.77 -13.25 -17.99
C GLU A 112 -22.41 -11.93 -18.41
N GLU A 113 -21.86 -10.82 -17.93
CA GLU A 113 -22.21 -9.48 -18.37
C GLU A 113 -21.13 -8.91 -19.30
N LEU A 114 -21.57 -8.28 -20.39
CA LEU A 114 -20.71 -7.56 -21.32
C LEU A 114 -20.81 -6.05 -21.10
N VAL A 115 -19.71 -5.44 -20.69
CA VAL A 115 -19.59 -4.01 -20.45
C VAL A 115 -18.82 -3.36 -21.58
N ARG A 116 -19.48 -2.50 -22.36
CA ARG A 116 -18.82 -1.69 -23.40
C ARG A 116 -18.33 -0.38 -22.81
N CYS A 117 -17.04 -0.09 -22.99
CA CYS A 117 -16.41 1.12 -22.49
C CYS A 117 -15.43 1.69 -23.53
N ARG A 118 -15.22 3.01 -23.52
CA ARG A 118 -14.20 3.64 -24.38
C ARG A 118 -12.78 3.40 -23.86
N TYR A 119 -12.65 3.26 -22.55
CA TYR A 119 -11.38 3.05 -21.87
C TYR A 119 -11.57 2.05 -20.73
N LEU A 120 -10.57 1.19 -20.56
CA LEU A 120 -10.44 0.27 -19.44
C LEU A 120 -9.13 0.55 -18.73
N ILE A 121 -9.20 0.83 -17.43
CA ILE A 121 -8.01 1.08 -16.58
C ILE A 121 -7.80 -0.14 -15.70
N ALA A 122 -6.67 -0.83 -15.87
CA ALA A 122 -6.31 -2.00 -15.08
C ALA A 122 -5.62 -1.58 -13.77
N ALA A 123 -6.30 -1.82 -12.65
CA ALA A 123 -5.75 -1.66 -11.30
C ALA A 123 -5.85 -2.98 -10.49
N ASP A 124 -5.75 -4.13 -11.17
CA ASP A 124 -6.01 -5.48 -10.67
C ASP A 124 -4.76 -6.24 -10.14
N GLY A 125 -3.70 -5.49 -9.84
CA GLY A 125 -2.54 -5.98 -9.09
C GLY A 125 -1.55 -6.86 -9.87
N ILE A 126 -0.63 -7.50 -9.13
CA ILE A 126 0.50 -8.27 -9.70
C ILE A 126 0.03 -9.42 -10.62
N ASN A 127 -1.12 -10.03 -10.30
CA ASN A 127 -1.72 -11.13 -11.05
C ASN A 127 -2.74 -10.66 -12.10
N SER A 128 -2.60 -9.43 -12.60
CA SER A 128 -3.53 -8.79 -13.53
C SER A 128 -4.02 -9.72 -14.64
N ARG A 129 -5.34 -9.93 -14.68
CA ARG A 129 -6.03 -10.67 -15.74
C ARG A 129 -6.10 -9.84 -17.01
N VAL A 130 -6.29 -8.53 -16.89
CA VAL A 130 -6.32 -7.60 -18.03
C VAL A 130 -4.99 -7.65 -18.78
N ARG A 131 -3.86 -7.53 -18.06
CA ARG A 131 -2.52 -7.58 -18.65
C ARG A 131 -2.28 -8.90 -19.40
N ARG A 132 -2.69 -10.03 -18.81
CA ARG A 132 -2.59 -11.34 -19.47
C ARG A 132 -3.50 -11.46 -20.69
N GLY A 133 -4.72 -10.95 -20.62
CA GLY A 133 -5.66 -10.90 -21.75
C GLY A 133 -5.14 -10.10 -22.94
N LEU A 134 -4.31 -9.08 -22.69
CA LEU A 134 -3.60 -8.32 -23.72
C LEU A 134 -2.30 -8.97 -24.20
N GLY A 135 -1.96 -10.17 -23.73
CA GLY A 135 -0.71 -10.85 -24.10
C GLY A 135 0.56 -10.16 -23.57
N MET A 136 0.44 -9.27 -22.59
CA MET A 136 1.59 -8.54 -22.04
C MET A 136 2.32 -9.40 -21.01
N SER A 137 3.62 -9.62 -21.25
CA SER A 137 4.48 -10.35 -20.33
C SER A 137 5.08 -9.42 -19.26
N VAL A 138 5.31 -9.96 -18.07
CA VAL A 138 6.09 -9.30 -17.02
C VAL A 138 7.49 -9.89 -17.03
N LYS A 139 8.51 -9.03 -17.18
CA LYS A 139 9.90 -9.43 -16.95
C LYS A 139 10.20 -9.25 -15.46
N GLY A 140 10.09 -10.33 -14.70
CA GLY A 140 10.48 -10.40 -13.30
C GLY A 140 11.51 -11.50 -13.08
N LYS A 141 12.30 -11.39 -12.01
CA LYS A 141 13.03 -12.51 -11.44
C LYS A 141 12.35 -12.87 -10.14
N ASP A 142 12.02 -14.14 -9.96
CA ASP A 142 11.65 -14.65 -8.65
C ASP A 142 12.90 -14.70 -7.78
N TYR A 143 12.85 -14.04 -6.62
CA TYR A 143 13.95 -14.10 -5.65
C TYR A 143 13.93 -15.47 -4.98
N THR A 144 14.75 -16.39 -5.47
CA THR A 144 14.93 -17.70 -4.86
C THR A 144 15.77 -17.57 -3.59
N GLY A 145 15.25 -18.00 -2.43
CA GLY A 145 16.01 -18.13 -1.18
C GLY A 145 15.78 -17.04 -0.14
N SER A 146 14.86 -16.09 -0.36
CA SER A 146 14.45 -15.12 0.66
C SER A 146 13.00 -15.36 1.07
N PHE A 147 12.74 -15.44 2.38
CA PHE A 147 11.39 -15.52 2.94
C PHE A 147 11.04 -14.18 3.58
N PHE A 148 9.93 -13.60 3.15
CA PHE A 148 9.40 -12.37 3.76
C PHE A 148 8.13 -12.72 4.52
N GLN A 149 8.11 -12.40 5.82
CA GLN A 149 6.96 -12.62 6.69
C GLN A 149 6.62 -11.31 7.39
N ASN A 150 5.36 -10.88 7.24
CA ASN A 150 4.81 -9.75 7.95
C ASN A 150 3.92 -10.26 9.08
N LEU A 151 4.08 -9.70 10.27
CA LEU A 151 3.24 -9.99 11.41
C LEU A 151 2.87 -8.70 12.12
N ASP A 152 1.58 -8.52 12.40
CA ASP A 152 1.10 -7.47 13.30
C ASP A 152 1.04 -8.05 14.72
N ILE A 153 1.89 -7.54 15.62
CA ILE A 153 2.03 -8.07 16.98
C ILE A 153 2.04 -6.95 18.01
N HIS A 154 1.48 -7.21 19.19
CA HIS A 154 1.62 -6.31 20.34
C HIS A 154 2.94 -6.60 21.07
N LEU A 155 3.83 -5.61 21.15
CA LEU A 155 5.11 -5.73 21.83
C LEU A 155 5.06 -5.03 23.19
N ASN A 156 5.16 -5.82 24.26
CA ASN A 156 5.23 -5.30 25.63
C ASN A 156 6.64 -4.76 25.93
N GLY A 157 6.73 -3.53 26.42
CA GLY A 157 7.99 -2.97 26.91
C GLY A 157 9.04 -2.70 25.82
N PHE A 158 8.62 -2.42 24.59
CA PHE A 158 9.54 -2.02 23.51
C PHE A 158 10.16 -0.66 23.86
N ARG A 159 11.44 -0.65 24.26
CA ARG A 159 12.14 0.52 24.84
C ARG A 159 12.75 1.47 23.82
N ASP A 160 12.64 1.17 22.53
CA ASP A 160 13.22 1.96 21.45
C ASP A 160 12.25 3.06 20.95
N TRP A 161 12.71 3.92 20.04
CA TRP A 161 12.00 5.15 19.67
C TRP A 161 10.71 4.87 18.89
N THR A 162 9.57 5.06 19.56
CA THR A 162 8.25 4.76 19.01
C THR A 162 7.85 5.57 17.78
N ASN A 163 8.59 6.64 17.45
CA ASN A 163 8.40 7.45 16.25
C ASN A 163 9.47 7.19 15.16
N TYR A 164 10.08 6.00 15.15
CA TYR A 164 11.00 5.54 14.11
C TYR A 164 10.65 4.13 13.68
N PHE A 165 11.02 3.81 12.44
CA PHE A 165 11.11 2.42 12.00
C PHE A 165 12.45 1.85 12.47
N HIS A 166 12.45 0.60 12.88
CA HIS A 166 13.66 -0.09 13.33
C HIS A 166 14.08 -1.12 12.29
N TYR A 167 15.23 -0.89 11.67
CA TYR A 167 15.89 -1.90 10.83
C TYR A 167 16.93 -2.64 11.64
N CYS A 168 16.64 -3.91 11.91
CA CYS A 168 17.54 -4.83 12.59
C CYS A 168 18.20 -5.72 11.54
N VAL A 169 19.48 -5.51 11.32
CA VAL A 169 20.29 -6.20 10.32
C VAL A 169 21.29 -7.11 11.04
N GLY A 170 21.09 -8.41 10.90
CA GLY A 170 22.08 -9.43 11.26
C GLY A 170 22.89 -9.86 10.04
N THR A 171 23.84 -10.77 10.24
CA THR A 171 24.66 -11.34 9.16
C THR A 171 23.87 -12.27 8.23
N ASP A 172 22.77 -12.84 8.73
CA ASP A 172 21.96 -13.88 8.08
C ASP A 172 20.45 -13.59 8.11
N HIS A 173 20.01 -12.51 8.76
CA HIS A 173 18.60 -12.16 8.90
C HIS A 173 18.36 -10.65 8.87
N PHE A 174 17.14 -10.30 8.52
CA PHE A 174 16.65 -8.93 8.51
C PHE A 174 15.28 -8.88 9.18
N LEU A 175 15.12 -7.96 10.13
CA LEU A 175 13.86 -7.68 10.81
C LEU A 175 13.57 -6.19 10.70
N MET A 176 12.34 -5.86 10.29
CA MET A 176 11.82 -4.50 10.33
C MET A 176 10.73 -4.42 11.39
N VAL A 177 10.86 -3.52 12.36
CA VAL A 177 9.78 -3.18 13.30
C VAL A 177 9.24 -1.81 12.92
N ALA A 178 8.00 -1.80 12.44
CA ALA A 178 7.24 -0.60 12.15
C ALA A 178 6.23 -0.37 13.27
N PRO A 179 6.23 0.78 13.96
CA PRO A 179 5.19 1.09 14.91
C PRO A 179 3.85 1.24 14.19
N LEU A 180 2.81 0.56 14.66
CA LEU A 180 1.46 0.65 14.11
C LEU A 180 0.54 1.29 15.14
N LEU A 181 -0.29 2.24 14.72
CA LEU A 181 -1.35 2.79 15.55
C LEU A 181 -2.50 1.78 15.62
N THR A 182 -2.78 1.25 16.81
CA THR A 182 -4.02 0.52 17.06
C THR A 182 -5.14 1.52 17.33
N PHE A 183 -6.05 1.67 16.37
CA PHE A 183 -7.29 2.40 16.58
C PHE A 183 -8.39 1.43 17.03
N GLY A 184 -8.74 1.49 18.32
CA GLY A 184 -9.94 0.86 18.89
C GLY A 184 -9.79 -0.58 19.37
N CYS A 185 -9.37 -0.76 20.63
CA CYS A 185 -10.08 -1.67 21.53
C CYS A 185 -10.86 -0.77 22.51
N CYS A 186 -12.15 -0.61 22.25
CA CYS A 186 -13.15 -0.35 23.28
C CYS A 186 -14.06 -1.59 23.33
#